data_AF-A0A7C1XMM7-F1
#
_entry.id   AF-A0A7C1XMM7-F1
#
_cell.length_a   1.000
_cell.length_b   1.000
_cell.length_c   1.000
_cell.angle_alpha   90.00
_cell.angle_beta   90.00
_cell.angle_gamma   90.00
#
_symmetry.space_group_name_H-M   'P 1'
#
loop_
_entity.id
_entity.type
_entity.pdbx_description
1 polymer ?
#
loop_
_entity_poly.entity_id
_entity_poly.type
_entity_poly.pdbx_seq_one_letter_code
_entity_poly.pdbx_strand_id
1 'polypeptide(L)' 'GYSPAPLLEASGGVNTDNVREIAMTGVDFISVGALTHSAPSVDISMKITGPGHAEKSVN' A
#
# COMPACT_ATOMS: atom_id res chain seq x y z
N GLY A 1 -21.10 -18.27 30.86
CA GLY A 1 -20.36 -17.08 30.44
C GLY A 1 -19.71 -17.38 29.11
N TYR A 2 -19.95 -16.57 28.09
CA TYR A 2 -19.33 -16.72 26.78
C TYR A 2 -18.07 -15.86 26.77
N SER A 3 -16.90 -16.49 26.59
CA SER A 3 -15.70 -15.78 26.20
C SER A 3 -15.60 -15.92 24.69
N PRO A 4 -15.52 -14.83 23.90
CA PRO A 4 -15.35 -14.95 22.47
C PRO A 4 -14.06 -15.73 22.16
N ALA A 5 -14.09 -16.49 21.07
CA ALA A 5 -12.89 -17.13 20.54
C ALA A 5 -11.80 -16.06 20.29
N PRO A 6 -10.51 -16.40 20.45
CA PRO A 6 -9.44 -15.46 20.17
C PRO A 6 -9.43 -15.09 18.69
N LEU A 7 -9.09 -13.83 18.41
CA LEU A 7 -8.84 -13.39 17.04
C LEU A 7 -7.44 -13.86 16.60
N LEU A 8 -7.31 -14.27 15.35
CA LEU A 8 -6.09 -14.81 14.77
C LEU A 8 -5.50 -13.86 13.73
N GLU A 9 -4.17 -13.74 13.73
CA GLU A 9 -3.43 -12.92 12.77
C GLU A 9 -2.34 -13.75 12.08
N ALA A 10 -2.20 -13.58 10.76
CA ALA A 10 -1.06 -14.05 9.99
C ALA A 10 -0.12 -12.89 9.60
N SER A 11 1.18 -13.13 9.64
CA SER A 11 2.20 -12.14 9.26
C SER A 11 3.45 -12.81 8.67
N GLY A 12 4.29 -12.00 8.02
CA GLY A 12 5.56 -12.43 7.42
C GLY A 12 5.40 -12.95 5.98
N GLY A 13 6.23 -12.46 5.06
CA GLY A 13 6.28 -12.94 3.67
C GLY A 13 5.01 -12.73 2.84
N VAL A 14 4.06 -11.91 3.31
CA VAL A 14 2.80 -11.65 2.60
C VAL A 14 3.01 -10.73 1.40
N ASN A 15 2.41 -11.08 0.27
CA ASN A 15 2.41 -10.31 -0.97
C ASN A 15 1.08 -10.51 -1.74
N THR A 16 0.93 -9.84 -2.89
CA THR A 16 -0.30 -9.89 -3.70
C THR A 16 -0.63 -11.29 -4.22
N ASP A 17 0.37 -12.16 -4.36
CA ASP A 17 0.20 -13.49 -4.94
C ASP A 17 -0.33 -14.48 -3.89
N ASN A 18 0.03 -14.31 -2.62
CA ASN A 18 -0.31 -15.26 -1.54
C ASN A 18 -1.37 -14.75 -0.53
N VAL A 19 -1.66 -13.45 -0.50
CA VAL A 19 -2.57 -12.85 0.51
C VAL A 19 -3.96 -13.51 0.53
N ARG A 20 -4.46 -13.91 -0.64
CA ARG A 20 -5.76 -14.58 -0.75
C ARG A 20 -5.74 -15.97 -0.13
N GLU A 21 -4.71 -16.76 -0.40
CA GLU A 21 -4.57 -18.11 0.18
C GLU A 21 -4.48 -18.03 1.71
N ILE A 22 -3.71 -17.06 2.23
CA ILE A 22 -3.61 -16.81 3.67
C ILE A 22 -4.97 -16.43 4.26
N ALA A 23 -5.75 -15.56 3.61
CA ALA A 23 -7.09 -15.19 4.07
C ALA A 23 -8.04 -16.39 4.15
N MET A 24 -7.91 -17.36 3.24
CA MET A 24 -8.74 -18.56 3.21
C MET A 24 -8.44 -19.54 4.37
N THR A 25 -7.36 -19.33 5.14
CA THR A 25 -7.05 -20.15 6.33
C THR A 25 -7.97 -19.86 7.52
N GLY A 26 -8.74 -18.77 7.47
CA GLY A 26 -9.66 -18.38 8.54
C GLY A 26 -9.05 -17.45 9.59
N VAL A 27 -7.92 -16.80 9.29
CA VAL A 27 -7.40 -15.70 10.12
C VAL A 27 -8.27 -14.47 10.00
N ASP A 28 -8.40 -13.72 11.09
CA ASP A 28 -9.18 -12.47 11.15
C ASP A 28 -8.40 -11.29 10.58
N PHE A 29 -7.07 -11.31 10.73
CA PHE A 29 -6.18 -10.24 10.31
C PHE A 29 -4.97 -10.75 9.52
N ILE A 30 -4.48 -9.92 8.59
CA ILE A 30 -3.24 -10.16 7.86
C ILE A 30 -2.42 -8.88 7.88
N SER A 31 -1.19 -8.97 8.39
CA SER A 31 -0.23 -7.87 8.38
C SER A 31 0.76 -7.99 7.21
N VAL A 32 0.85 -6.94 6.40
CA VAL A 32 1.71 -6.89 5.21
C VAL A 32 2.78 -5.82 5.40
N GLY A 33 3.93 -6.20 5.95
CA GLY A 33 5.04 -5.27 6.21
C GLY A 33 5.55 -4.57 4.95
N ALA A 34 5.48 -5.22 3.78
CA ALA A 34 5.91 -4.66 2.49
C ALA A 34 5.20 -3.33 2.14
N LEU A 35 3.99 -3.10 2.65
CA LEU A 35 3.23 -1.87 2.40
C LEU A 35 3.88 -0.61 2.99
N THR A 36 4.86 -0.75 3.90
CA THR A 36 5.54 0.39 4.53
C THR A 36 7.03 0.42 4.22
N HIS A 37 7.77 -0.63 4.55
CA HIS A 37 9.24 -0.63 4.41
C HIS A 37 9.75 -0.85 2.98
N SER A 38 8.89 -1.25 2.05
CA SER A 38 9.26 -1.61 0.67
C SER A 38 8.25 -1.11 -0.38
N ALA A 39 7.40 -0.15 -0.02
CA ALA A 39 6.42 0.39 -0.95
C ALA A 39 7.13 1.20 -2.06
N PRO A 40 6.77 1.01 -3.34
CA PRO A 40 7.31 1.82 -4.43
C PRO A 40 6.98 3.30 -4.24
N SER A 41 7.96 4.17 -4.44
CA SER A 41 7.75 5.62 -4.45
C SER A 41 6.98 6.05 -5.70
N VAL A 42 6.05 6.99 -5.53
CA VAL A 42 5.40 7.67 -6.65
C VAL A 42 6.31 8.78 -7.16
N ASP A 43 6.49 8.87 -8.49
CA ASP A 43 7.20 9.97 -9.13
C ASP A 43 6.29 11.19 -9.25
N ILE A 44 6.61 12.26 -8.54
CA ILE A 44 5.81 13.48 -8.45
C ILE A 44 6.69 14.68 -8.77
N SER A 45 6.26 15.50 -9.74
CA SER A 45 6.89 16.80 -10.06
C SER A 45 5.88 17.94 -9.96
N MET A 46 6.36 19.14 -9.61
CA MET A 46 5.54 20.35 -9.50
C MET A 46 6.05 21.40 -10.48
N LYS A 47 5.22 21.80 -11.44
CA LYS A 47 5.51 22.91 -12.36
C LYS A 47 4.77 24.16 -11.87
N ILE A 48 5.53 25.20 -11.51
CA ILE A 48 4.97 26.48 -11.07
C ILE A 48 4.80 27.38 -12.29
N THR A 49 3.58 27.88 -12.52
CA THR A 49 3.28 28.85 -13.58
C THR A 49 2.80 30.17 -12.97
N GLY A 50 3.62 31.22 -13.08
CA GLY A 50 3.24 32.59 -12.69
C GLY A 50 2.88 33.45 -13.92
N PRO A 51 2.23 34.62 -13.72
CA PRO A 51 2.01 35.57 -14.80
C PRO A 51 3.36 36.04 -15.35
N GLY A 52 3.69 35.64 -16.58
CA GLY A 52 4.98 35.87 -17.23
C GLY A 52 5.74 34.61 -17.68
N HIS A 53 5.30 33.42 -17.27
CA HIS A 53 5.92 32.14 -17.65
C HIS A 53 5.17 31.44 -18.81
N ALA A 54 4.64 32.23 -19.76
CA ALA A 54 4.16 31.68 -21.02
C ALA A 54 5.33 30.91 -21.65
N GLU A 55 5.13 29.62 -21.93
CA GLU A 55 6.11 28.84 -22.67
C GLU A 55 6.45 29.61 -23.95
N LYS A 56 7.71 30.07 -24.06
CA LYS A 56 8.24 30.37 -25.38
C LYS A 56 8.35 29.04 -26.08
N SER A 57 7.32 28.71 -26.86
CA SER A 57 7.34 27.69 -27.88
C SER A 57 8.61 27.88 -28.72
N VAL A 58 9.57 26.98 -28.51
CA VAL A 58 10.73 26.84 -29.38
C VAL A 58 10.21 26.11 -30.62
N ASN A 59 10.48 26.67 -31.80
CA ASN A 59 10.18 26.07 -33.10
C ASN A 59 10.71 24.64 -33.22
#